data_AF-A0A0W8CFZ0-F1
#
_entry.id   AF-A0A0W8CFZ0-F1
#
_cell.length_a   1.000
_cell.length_b   1.000
_cell.length_c   1.000
_cell.angle_alpha   90.00
_cell.angle_beta   90.00
_cell.angle_gamma   90.00
#
_symmetry.space_group_name_H-M   'P 1'
#
loop_
_entity.id
_entity.type
_entity.pdbx_description
1 polymer ?
#
loop_
_entity_poly.entity_id
_entity_poly.type
_entity_poly.pdbx_seq_one_letter_code
_entity_poly.pdbx_strand_id
1 'polypeptide(L)'
;MKPFTALTAAAIAYASAETEFCGEQNKTETADYILYNNLWGAFDDPKGHQCTGLDSVDGSTIDWHTSFSWDGTAWQVKVVRQRSAQVRPQYEVMVWLQAIGGAGPLSNTGKPIKEVNVGGVDFSLYHGKNGNMTVYSFVAANTTNSFSTDFKQFFDELPANNSIAPEQYLINVQAGTEPFVGNGKLTVSKYSAAVHTV
;
A
#
# COMPACT_ATOMS: atom_id res chain seq x y z
N MET A 1 27.29 -55.41 -6.88
CA MET A 1 27.43 -53.94 -6.74
C MET A 1 26.07 -53.39 -6.40
N LYS A 2 25.89 -52.72 -5.25
CA LYS A 2 24.62 -52.08 -4.86
C LYS A 2 24.68 -50.59 -5.25
N PRO A 3 23.68 -50.03 -5.95
CA PRO A 3 23.67 -48.59 -6.22
C PRO A 3 23.31 -47.84 -4.93
N PHE A 4 24.13 -46.84 -4.59
CA PHE A 4 23.82 -45.85 -3.58
C PHE A 4 23.20 -44.65 -4.30
N THR A 5 21.90 -44.42 -4.13
CA THR A 5 21.24 -43.20 -4.60
C THR A 5 21.38 -42.15 -3.51
N ALA A 6 22.20 -41.13 -3.76
CA ALA A 6 22.26 -39.95 -2.89
C ALA A 6 21.05 -39.06 -3.21
N LEU A 7 20.15 -38.90 -2.24
CA LEU A 7 19.09 -37.90 -2.29
C LEU A 7 19.71 -36.57 -1.81
N THR A 8 20.07 -35.69 -2.73
CA THR A 8 20.42 -34.30 -2.40
C THR A 8 19.16 -33.57 -1.98
N ALA A 9 19.01 -33.34 -0.67
CA ALA A 9 18.09 -32.33 -0.17
C ALA A 9 18.71 -30.95 -0.46
N ALA A 10 18.12 -30.21 -1.39
CA ALA A 10 18.38 -28.78 -1.48
C ALA A 10 17.75 -28.13 -0.25
N ALA A 11 18.58 -27.65 0.68
CA ALA A 11 18.11 -26.76 1.72
C ALA A 11 17.66 -25.46 1.02
N ILE A 12 16.35 -25.28 0.88
CA ILE A 12 15.79 -23.98 0.56
C ILE A 12 16.02 -23.14 1.81
N ALA A 13 17.01 -22.25 1.75
CA ALA A 13 17.15 -21.21 2.75
C ALA A 13 15.94 -20.29 2.59
N TYR A 14 14.92 -20.49 3.43
CA TYR A 14 13.93 -19.45 3.65
C TYR A 14 14.69 -18.29 4.28
N ALA A 15 14.69 -17.13 3.63
CA ALA A 15 15.16 -15.91 4.25
C ALA A 15 14.42 -15.78 5.59
N SER A 16 15.17 -15.87 6.69
CA SER A 16 14.63 -15.61 8.01
C SER A 16 14.12 -14.17 8.02
N ALA A 17 12.88 -13.97 8.49
CA ALA A 17 12.26 -12.67 8.69
C ALA A 17 13.30 -11.64 9.15
N GLU A 18 13.49 -10.57 8.37
CA GLU A 18 14.33 -9.47 8.83
C GLU A 18 13.73 -8.94 10.14
N THR A 19 14.58 -8.79 11.16
CA THR A 19 14.23 -8.18 12.45
C THR A 19 13.41 -6.91 12.22
N GLU A 20 12.26 -6.80 12.91
CA GLU A 20 11.42 -5.60 12.86
C GLU A 20 12.26 -4.34 13.00
N PHE A 21 11.95 -3.33 12.20
CA PHE A 21 12.60 -2.03 12.25
C PHE A 21 11.59 -0.96 12.65
N CYS A 22 11.98 -0.13 13.62
CA CYS A 22 11.12 0.88 14.23
C CYS A 22 11.57 2.33 13.96
N GLY A 23 12.70 2.52 13.28
CA GLY A 23 13.20 3.86 12.94
C GLY A 23 12.32 4.53 11.87
N GLU A 24 12.25 5.86 11.91
CA GLU A 24 11.37 6.68 11.05
C GLU A 24 11.56 6.39 9.55
N GLN A 25 12.82 6.37 9.11
CA GLN A 25 13.20 6.19 7.70
C GLN A 25 13.76 4.79 7.43
N ASN A 26 13.61 3.87 8.39
CA ASN A 26 14.10 2.51 8.21
C ASN A 26 13.29 1.80 7.12
N LYS A 27 14.01 0.95 6.38
CA LYS A 27 13.48 0.20 5.26
C LYS A 27 14.22 -1.13 5.11
N THR A 28 13.59 -2.07 4.44
CA THR A 28 14.24 -3.26 3.88
C THR A 28 13.85 -3.40 2.40
N GLU A 29 14.72 -4.02 1.61
CA GLU A 29 14.59 -4.09 0.16
C GLU A 29 14.57 -5.56 -0.30
N THR A 30 13.68 -5.86 -1.24
CA THR A 30 13.63 -7.13 -1.97
C THR A 30 13.93 -6.87 -3.45
N ALA A 31 13.89 -7.92 -4.28
CA ALA A 31 14.09 -7.75 -5.71
C ALA A 31 13.05 -6.81 -6.37
N ASP A 32 11.80 -6.84 -5.89
CA ASP A 32 10.68 -6.14 -6.52
C ASP A 32 10.06 -5.04 -5.66
N TYR A 33 10.38 -4.97 -4.37
CA TYR A 33 9.73 -4.08 -3.41
C TYR A 33 10.72 -3.43 -2.45
N ILE A 34 10.37 -2.23 -1.99
CA ILE A 34 10.98 -1.59 -0.83
C ILE A 34 9.91 -1.46 0.25
N LEU A 35 10.13 -2.08 1.40
CA LEU A 35 9.26 -2.00 2.57
C LEU A 35 9.79 -0.90 3.49
N TYR A 36 9.04 0.21 3.63
CA TYR A 36 9.40 1.32 4.50
C TYR A 36 8.55 1.34 5.77
N ASN A 37 9.13 1.83 6.86
CA ASN A 37 8.37 2.23 8.05
C ASN A 37 7.68 3.56 7.79
N ASN A 38 8.42 4.51 7.19
CA ASN A 38 7.97 5.80 6.66
C ASN A 38 7.16 6.66 7.66
N LEU A 39 7.73 6.97 8.83
CA LEU A 39 7.02 7.72 9.87
C LEU A 39 7.06 9.25 9.67
N TRP A 40 6.78 9.73 8.45
CA TRP A 40 6.91 11.15 8.07
C TRP A 40 6.05 12.13 8.88
N GLY A 41 5.03 11.65 9.58
CA GLY A 41 4.17 12.42 10.49
C GLY A 41 4.46 12.21 11.99
N ALA A 42 5.46 11.40 12.36
CA ALA A 42 5.73 11.08 13.77
C ALA A 42 6.13 12.29 14.63
N PHE A 43 6.58 13.38 13.99
CA PHE A 43 6.84 14.65 14.68
C PHE A 43 5.60 15.18 15.42
N ASP A 44 4.40 14.95 14.90
CA ASP A 44 3.14 15.42 15.50
C ASP A 44 2.71 14.58 16.71
N ASP A 45 3.30 13.39 16.90
CA ASP A 45 3.09 12.53 18.06
C ASP A 45 4.42 11.91 18.56
N PRO A 46 5.19 12.65 19.36
CA PRO A 46 6.51 12.20 19.84
C PRO A 46 6.49 10.96 20.74
N LYS A 47 5.31 10.53 21.21
CA LYS A 47 5.15 9.34 22.07
C LYS A 47 4.66 8.12 21.29
N GLY A 48 4.15 8.33 20.08
CA GLY A 48 3.74 7.26 19.21
C GLY A 48 4.91 6.41 18.75
N HIS A 49 4.62 5.18 18.38
CA HIS A 49 5.63 4.24 17.91
C HIS A 49 5.04 3.33 16.83
N GLN A 50 5.91 2.89 15.92
CA GLN A 50 5.56 1.91 14.91
C GLN A 50 6.79 1.09 14.53
N CYS A 51 6.59 -0.22 14.42
CA CYS A 51 7.60 -1.17 13.95
C CYS A 51 7.03 -1.98 12.79
N THR A 52 7.84 -2.13 11.75
CA THR A 52 7.50 -2.86 10.52
C THR A 52 8.47 -4.02 10.33
N GLY A 53 7.99 -5.17 9.87
CA GLY A 53 8.80 -6.35 9.61
C GLY A 53 8.42 -7.03 8.29
N LEU A 54 9.43 -7.51 7.56
CA LEU A 54 9.24 -8.37 6.40
C LEU A 54 9.18 -9.83 6.87
N ASP A 55 8.04 -10.49 6.65
CA ASP A 55 7.79 -11.85 7.13
C ASP A 55 8.32 -12.90 6.16
N SER A 56 8.05 -12.73 4.86
CA SER A 56 8.43 -13.68 3.83
C SER A 56 8.54 -13.03 2.45
N VAL A 57 9.32 -13.66 1.57
CA VAL A 57 9.41 -13.31 0.15
C VAL A 57 9.37 -14.59 -0.68
N ASP A 58 8.41 -14.69 -1.58
CA ASP A 58 8.30 -15.78 -2.56
C ASP A 58 8.15 -15.19 -3.97
N GLY A 59 9.25 -15.16 -4.71
CA GLY A 59 9.33 -14.50 -6.01
C GLY A 59 8.93 -13.02 -5.93
N SER A 60 7.88 -12.64 -6.65
CA SER A 60 7.31 -11.28 -6.66
C SER A 60 6.18 -11.10 -5.64
N THR A 61 6.09 -11.97 -4.63
CA THR A 61 5.10 -11.91 -3.55
C THR A 61 5.82 -11.65 -2.22
N ILE A 62 5.29 -10.73 -1.42
CA ILE A 62 5.81 -10.44 -0.08
C ILE A 62 4.71 -10.54 0.97
N ASP A 63 5.13 -10.95 2.17
CA ASP A 63 4.33 -10.91 3.38
C ASP A 63 5.01 -9.99 4.38
N TRP A 64 4.23 -9.18 5.09
CA TRP A 64 4.79 -8.22 6.05
C TRP A 64 3.76 -7.85 7.11
N HIS A 65 4.25 -7.27 8.20
CA HIS A 65 3.39 -6.70 9.23
C HIS A 65 3.90 -5.33 9.67
N THR A 66 2.99 -4.56 10.27
CA THR A 66 3.33 -3.37 11.03
C THR A 66 2.47 -3.31 12.28
N SER A 67 3.11 -3.03 13.41
CA SER A 67 2.43 -2.77 14.69
C SER A 67 2.63 -1.31 15.05
N PHE A 68 1.58 -0.64 15.53
CA PHE A 68 1.61 0.79 15.83
C PHE A 68 0.79 1.15 17.08
N SER A 69 1.19 2.24 17.72
CA SER A 69 0.43 2.97 18.72
C SER A 69 0.61 4.47 18.48
N TRP A 70 -0.49 5.19 18.27
CA TRP A 70 -0.49 6.63 18.07
C TRP A 70 -1.56 7.28 18.96
N ASP A 71 -1.16 8.27 19.75
CA ASP A 71 -2.01 9.09 20.62
C ASP A 71 -2.38 10.45 19.98
N GLY A 72 -1.73 10.81 18.86
CA GLY A 72 -1.90 12.08 18.14
C GLY A 72 -2.68 12.00 16.81
N THR A 73 -2.50 12.98 15.93
CA THR A 73 -3.23 13.06 14.64
C THR A 73 -2.45 12.45 13.48
N ALA A 74 -2.85 11.23 13.08
CA ALA A 74 -2.64 10.56 11.80
C ALA A 74 -1.25 10.22 11.26
N TRP A 75 -1.24 9.35 10.23
CA TRP A 75 -0.24 9.12 9.17
C TRP A 75 0.63 7.85 9.28
N GLN A 76 1.42 7.51 8.24
CA GLN A 76 1.10 6.48 7.24
C GLN A 76 2.24 5.45 7.14
N VAL A 77 1.97 4.23 6.67
CA VAL A 77 2.96 3.22 6.24
C VAL A 77 2.85 3.06 4.73
N LYS A 78 3.98 3.02 4.03
CA LYS A 78 4.02 2.90 2.57
C LYS A 78 5.04 1.85 2.14
N VAL A 79 4.59 0.77 1.52
CA VAL A 79 5.46 -0.07 0.69
C VAL A 79 5.57 0.59 -0.67
N VAL A 80 6.75 0.68 -1.26
CA VAL A 80 6.95 1.33 -2.57
C VAL A 80 7.67 0.38 -3.52
N ARG A 81 7.12 0.22 -4.73
CA ARG A 81 7.91 -0.20 -5.90
C ARG A 81 8.41 1.06 -6.60
N GLN A 82 9.68 1.40 -6.41
CA GLN A 82 10.24 2.65 -6.93
C GLN A 82 10.98 2.46 -8.26
N ARG A 83 10.76 3.39 -9.19
CA ARG A 83 11.72 3.79 -10.22
C ARG A 83 11.82 5.31 -10.18
N SER A 84 12.95 5.84 -9.70
CA SER A 84 13.10 7.28 -9.41
C SER A 84 13.40 8.12 -10.66
N ALA A 85 12.76 9.29 -10.74
CA ALA A 85 13.38 10.58 -11.05
C ALA A 85 12.46 11.71 -10.52
N GLN A 86 13.05 12.89 -10.30
CA GLN A 86 12.51 14.10 -9.67
C GLN A 86 11.25 14.67 -10.37
N VAL A 87 10.11 14.01 -10.21
CA VAL A 87 8.79 14.41 -10.76
C VAL A 87 7.86 14.72 -9.59
N ARG A 88 7.25 15.90 -9.59
CA ARG A 88 6.18 16.23 -8.63
C ARG A 88 4.90 15.51 -9.08
N PRO A 89 4.32 14.60 -8.27
CA PRO A 89 3.09 13.93 -8.65
C PRO A 89 1.97 14.98 -8.80
N GLN A 90 1.28 14.93 -9.95
CA GLN A 90 0.10 15.77 -10.20
C GLN A 90 -1.19 15.12 -9.68
N TYR A 91 -1.18 13.79 -9.62
CA TYR A 91 -2.32 12.97 -9.22
C TYR A 91 -1.89 11.89 -8.24
N GLU A 92 -2.80 11.55 -7.34
CA GLU A 92 -2.75 10.36 -6.50
C GLU A 92 -4.07 9.61 -6.63
N VAL A 93 -4.00 8.30 -6.80
CA VAL A 93 -5.17 7.42 -6.84
C VAL A 93 -5.02 6.41 -5.71
N MET A 94 -5.88 6.51 -4.72
CA MET A 94 -5.91 5.62 -3.56
C MET A 94 -7.08 4.66 -3.65
N VAL A 95 -6.86 3.41 -3.31
CA VAL A 95 -7.89 2.38 -3.19
C VAL A 95 -7.89 1.87 -1.76
N TRP A 96 -8.90 2.27 -0.99
CA TRP A 96 -9.04 1.95 0.42
C TRP A 96 -9.92 0.71 0.55
N LEU A 97 -9.31 -0.42 0.88
CA LEU A 97 -10.04 -1.67 1.14
C LEU A 97 -10.78 -1.65 2.49
N GLN A 98 -10.35 -0.79 3.41
CA GLN A 98 -10.93 -0.62 4.73
C GLN A 98 -10.84 0.85 5.17
N ALA A 99 -11.89 1.33 5.83
CA ALA A 99 -11.93 2.61 6.52
C ALA A 99 -12.39 2.36 7.97
N ILE A 100 -11.44 2.30 8.89
CA ILE A 100 -11.68 1.90 10.29
C ILE A 100 -11.78 3.13 11.18
N GLY A 101 -12.65 3.12 12.19
CA GLY A 101 -12.67 4.13 13.24
C GLY A 101 -13.09 5.53 12.78
N GLY A 102 -13.83 5.63 11.67
CA GLY A 102 -14.27 6.91 11.11
C GLY A 102 -13.23 7.60 10.22
N ALA A 103 -12.14 6.91 9.84
CA ALA A 103 -11.19 7.40 8.85
C ALA A 103 -11.92 7.76 7.54
N GLY A 104 -11.58 8.92 6.97
CA GLY A 104 -12.24 9.46 5.77
C GLY A 104 -11.22 9.95 4.73
N PRO A 105 -11.54 9.85 3.43
CA PRO A 105 -10.66 10.31 2.37
C PRO A 105 -10.70 11.84 2.23
N LEU A 106 -9.73 12.39 1.48
CA LEU A 106 -9.81 13.77 1.02
C LEU A 106 -11.03 13.95 0.10
N SER A 107 -11.88 14.93 0.41
CA SER A 107 -13.07 15.24 -0.38
C SER A 107 -13.37 16.73 -0.40
N ASN A 108 -13.55 17.29 -1.59
CA ASN A 108 -13.97 18.69 -1.76
C ASN A 108 -15.38 18.96 -1.23
N THR A 109 -16.26 17.94 -1.21
CA THR A 109 -17.69 18.09 -0.88
C THR A 109 -18.10 17.31 0.37
N GLY A 110 -17.23 16.45 0.89
CA GLY A 110 -17.55 15.47 1.92
C GLY A 110 -18.46 14.33 1.43
N LYS A 111 -18.74 14.23 0.13
CA LYS A 111 -19.62 13.21 -0.46
C LYS A 111 -18.92 12.47 -1.61
N PRO A 112 -19.31 11.20 -1.89
CA PRO A 112 -18.90 10.52 -3.11
C PRO A 112 -19.32 11.30 -4.35
N ILE A 113 -18.48 11.26 -5.39
CA ILE A 113 -18.80 11.76 -6.73
C ILE A 113 -19.32 10.68 -7.66
N LYS A 114 -19.06 9.40 -7.35
CA LYS A 114 -19.49 8.24 -8.14
C LYS A 114 -19.45 6.98 -7.27
N GLU A 115 -20.35 6.05 -7.52
CA GLU A 115 -20.27 4.67 -7.01
C GLU A 115 -19.82 3.76 -8.16
N VAL A 116 -18.88 2.85 -7.91
CA VAL A 116 -18.31 1.96 -8.92
C VAL A 116 -18.14 0.54 -8.38
N ASN A 117 -18.18 -0.46 -9.25
CA ASN A 117 -17.82 -1.84 -8.89
C ASN A 117 -16.54 -2.21 -9.65
N VAL A 118 -15.45 -2.48 -8.93
CA VAL A 118 -14.16 -2.86 -9.50
C VAL A 118 -13.68 -4.14 -8.83
N GLY A 119 -13.38 -5.18 -9.63
CA GLY A 119 -12.96 -6.48 -9.09
C GLY A 119 -14.00 -7.13 -8.16
N GLY A 120 -15.30 -6.85 -8.35
CA GLY A 120 -16.38 -7.40 -7.52
C GLY A 120 -16.58 -6.69 -6.18
N VAL A 121 -15.88 -5.58 -5.92
CA VAL A 121 -16.04 -4.77 -4.71
C VAL A 121 -16.68 -3.43 -5.09
N ASP A 122 -17.70 -3.04 -4.33
CA ASP A 122 -18.35 -1.74 -4.45
C ASP A 122 -17.51 -0.67 -3.75
N PHE A 123 -17.18 0.40 -4.49
CA PHE A 123 -16.41 1.55 -4.01
C PHE A 123 -17.19 2.85 -4.21
N SER A 124 -17.12 3.70 -3.20
CA SER A 124 -17.48 5.10 -3.31
C SER A 124 -16.24 5.91 -3.70
N LEU A 125 -16.28 6.58 -4.86
CA LEU A 125 -15.21 7.44 -5.36
C LEU A 125 -15.36 8.85 -4.79
N TYR A 126 -14.31 9.34 -4.14
CA TYR A 126 -14.15 10.71 -3.67
C TYR A 126 -13.04 11.42 -4.44
N HIS A 127 -13.05 12.75 -4.43
CA HIS A 127 -11.91 13.53 -4.93
C HIS A 127 -11.68 14.78 -4.08
N GLY A 128 -10.42 15.14 -3.90
CA GLY A 128 -9.97 16.30 -3.15
C GLY A 128 -8.64 16.84 -3.65
N LYS A 129 -8.05 17.77 -2.90
CA LYS A 129 -6.71 18.31 -3.17
C LYS A 129 -5.79 18.17 -1.96
N ASN A 130 -4.55 17.79 -2.22
CA ASN A 130 -3.45 17.89 -1.27
C ASN A 130 -2.37 18.82 -1.87
N GLY A 131 -2.38 20.09 -1.45
CA GLY A 131 -1.63 21.14 -2.13
C GLY A 131 -2.05 21.26 -3.61
N ASN A 132 -1.10 21.09 -4.53
CA ASN A 132 -1.34 21.13 -5.96
C ASN A 132 -1.72 19.76 -6.57
N MET A 133 -1.72 18.70 -5.77
CA MET A 133 -2.03 17.35 -6.23
C MET A 133 -3.54 17.09 -6.15
N THR A 134 -4.12 16.52 -7.20
CA THR A 134 -5.50 16.03 -7.16
C THR A 134 -5.49 14.59 -6.66
N VAL A 135 -6.27 14.31 -5.61
CA VAL A 135 -6.35 12.97 -5.01
C VAL A 135 -7.72 12.37 -5.32
N TYR A 136 -7.72 11.18 -5.90
CA TYR A 136 -8.90 10.33 -6.04
C TYR A 136 -8.83 9.21 -5.01
N SER A 137 -9.92 8.98 -4.29
CA SER A 137 -9.97 7.91 -3.28
C SER A 137 -11.19 7.05 -3.52
N PHE A 138 -10.96 5.79 -3.88
CA PHE A 138 -11.99 4.75 -3.96
C PHE A 138 -12.06 4.09 -2.59
N VAL A 139 -13.17 4.26 -1.86
CA VAL A 139 -13.35 3.69 -0.53
C VAL A 139 -14.35 2.55 -0.61
N ALA A 140 -13.92 1.34 -0.23
CA ALA A 140 -14.78 0.17 -0.26
C ALA A 140 -15.98 0.36 0.67
N ALA A 141 -17.18 0.05 0.18
CA ALA A 141 -18.41 0.16 0.97
C ALA A 141 -18.42 -0.77 2.19
N ASN A 142 -17.69 -1.89 2.10
CA ASN A 142 -17.52 -2.87 3.18
C ASN A 142 -16.04 -3.22 3.35
N THR A 143 -15.66 -3.59 4.58
CA THR A 143 -14.33 -4.09 4.92
C THR A 143 -13.95 -5.25 4.00
N THR A 144 -12.88 -5.05 3.23
CA THR A 144 -12.35 -6.03 2.29
C THR A 144 -10.99 -6.51 2.78
N ASN A 145 -10.87 -7.80 3.11
CA ASN A 145 -9.62 -8.41 3.62
C ASN A 145 -8.81 -9.12 2.52
N SER A 146 -9.42 -9.39 1.37
CA SER A 146 -8.79 -10.04 0.22
C SER A 146 -9.29 -9.37 -1.04
N PHE A 147 -8.37 -8.95 -1.90
CA PHE A 147 -8.70 -8.23 -3.12
C PHE A 147 -7.70 -8.58 -4.22
N SER A 148 -8.20 -8.81 -5.43
CA SER A 148 -7.39 -9.11 -6.61
C SER A 148 -8.10 -8.53 -7.84
N THR A 149 -7.46 -7.61 -8.53
CA THR A 149 -8.01 -6.97 -9.73
C THR A 149 -6.90 -6.43 -10.63
N ASP A 150 -7.27 -6.00 -11.83
CA ASP A 150 -6.44 -5.11 -12.64
C ASP A 150 -6.66 -3.66 -12.18
N PHE A 151 -5.61 -3.07 -11.59
CA PHE A 151 -5.66 -1.70 -11.08
C PHE A 151 -5.93 -0.66 -12.17
N LYS A 152 -5.71 -0.98 -13.45
CA LYS A 152 -6.07 -0.10 -14.56
C LYS A 152 -7.56 0.25 -14.55
N GLN A 153 -8.42 -0.65 -14.09
CA GLN A 153 -9.87 -0.43 -14.03
C GLN A 153 -10.25 0.80 -13.19
N PHE A 154 -9.51 1.12 -12.13
CA PHE A 154 -9.78 2.32 -11.34
C PHE A 154 -9.55 3.62 -12.13
N PHE A 155 -8.57 3.63 -13.05
CA PHE A 155 -8.33 4.77 -13.92
C PHE A 155 -9.43 4.92 -14.97
N ASP A 156 -9.95 3.81 -15.47
CA ASP A 156 -11.07 3.79 -16.44
C ASP A 156 -12.39 4.29 -15.82
N GLU A 157 -12.52 4.20 -14.48
CA GLU A 157 -13.69 4.68 -13.74
C GLU A 157 -13.70 6.20 -13.48
N LEU A 158 -12.60 6.91 -13.72
CA LEU A 158 -12.50 8.35 -13.47
C LEU A 158 -13.46 9.17 -14.34
N PRO A 159 -14.08 10.25 -13.83
CA PRO A 159 -15.02 11.06 -14.59
C PRO A 159 -14.37 11.71 -15.81
N ALA A 160 -15.08 11.80 -16.94
CA ALA A 160 -14.53 12.41 -18.16
C ALA A 160 -14.06 13.86 -17.97
N ASN A 161 -14.76 14.65 -17.15
CA ASN A 161 -14.43 16.03 -16.79
C ASN A 161 -13.41 16.16 -15.65
N ASN A 162 -12.93 15.04 -15.12
CA ASN A 162 -11.96 14.97 -14.03
C ASN A 162 -11.11 13.70 -14.21
N SER A 163 -10.54 13.54 -15.41
CA SER A 163 -9.75 12.37 -15.79
C SER A 163 -8.25 12.67 -15.70
N ILE A 164 -7.45 11.62 -15.63
CA ILE A 164 -6.00 11.70 -15.73
C ILE A 164 -5.64 11.56 -17.21
N ALA A 165 -4.88 12.51 -17.74
CA ALA A 165 -4.45 12.48 -19.14
C ALA A 165 -3.61 11.21 -19.39
N PRO A 166 -3.84 10.47 -20.49
CA PRO A 166 -3.14 9.20 -20.76
C PRO A 166 -1.64 9.38 -21.01
N GLU A 167 -1.16 10.61 -21.23
CA GLU A 167 0.26 10.95 -21.34
C GLU A 167 0.97 11.06 -19.97
N GLN A 168 0.22 10.95 -18.87
CA GLN A 168 0.79 10.93 -17.52
C GLN A 168 1.54 9.61 -17.28
N TYR A 169 2.57 9.68 -16.45
CA TYR A 169 3.40 8.53 -16.09
C TYR A 169 2.99 8.00 -14.72
N LEU A 170 2.78 6.68 -14.62
CA LEU A 170 2.72 6.00 -13.33
C LEU A 170 4.14 5.92 -12.76
N ILE A 171 4.40 6.66 -11.68
CA ILE A 171 5.73 6.77 -11.08
C ILE A 171 5.92 5.92 -9.82
N ASN A 172 4.84 5.64 -9.08
CA ASN A 172 4.87 4.86 -7.84
C ASN A 172 3.65 3.95 -7.77
N VAL A 173 3.85 2.72 -7.32
CA VAL A 173 2.80 1.80 -6.88
C VAL A 173 3.08 1.45 -5.43
N GLN A 174 2.10 1.71 -4.56
CA GLN A 174 2.25 1.60 -3.12
C GLN A 174 1.06 0.89 -2.48
N ALA A 175 1.32 0.13 -1.42
CA ALA A 175 0.30 -0.46 -0.55
C ALA A 175 0.73 -0.31 0.91
N GLY A 176 -0.22 -0.14 1.82
CA GLY A 176 0.08 0.09 3.23
C GLY A 176 -1.17 0.47 4.03
N THR A 177 -0.95 1.03 5.21
CA THR A 177 -2.02 1.50 6.13
C THR A 177 -1.74 2.91 6.58
N GLU A 178 -2.78 3.68 6.88
CA GLU A 178 -2.66 5.05 7.38
C GLU A 178 -3.30 5.14 8.77
N PRO A 179 -2.55 4.80 9.84
CA PRO A 179 -3.12 4.86 11.18
C PRO A 179 -3.40 6.31 11.57
N PHE A 180 -4.58 6.55 12.15
CA PHE A 180 -4.99 7.89 12.62
C PHE A 180 -4.65 8.09 14.09
N VAL A 181 -5.25 7.24 14.91
CA VAL A 181 -5.12 7.16 16.37
C VAL A 181 -5.29 5.70 16.78
N GLY A 182 -4.80 5.36 17.95
CA GLY A 182 -5.02 4.08 18.61
C GLY A 182 -3.89 3.07 18.40
N ASN A 183 -4.16 1.86 18.87
CA ASN A 183 -3.23 0.74 18.87
C ASN A 183 -3.70 -0.30 17.86
N GLY A 184 -2.79 -0.83 17.05
CA GLY A 184 -3.17 -1.83 16.05
C GLY A 184 -1.99 -2.59 15.48
N LYS A 185 -2.31 -3.71 14.82
CA LYS A 185 -1.39 -4.47 14.00
C LYS A 185 -2.05 -4.77 12.66
N LEU A 186 -1.41 -4.36 11.57
CA LEU A 186 -1.71 -4.85 10.23
C LEU A 186 -0.82 -6.05 9.95
N THR A 187 -1.43 -7.14 9.49
CA THR A 187 -0.72 -8.31 8.94
C THR A 187 -1.14 -8.48 7.49
N VAL A 188 -0.19 -8.42 6.58
CA VAL A 188 -0.37 -8.68 5.15
C VAL A 188 0.23 -10.05 4.85
N SER A 189 -0.64 -11.05 4.75
CA SER A 189 -0.23 -12.44 4.53
C SER A 189 0.06 -12.80 3.07
N LYS A 190 -0.23 -11.87 2.13
CA LYS A 190 0.11 -12.00 0.72
C LYS A 190 -0.07 -10.66 -0.01
N TYR A 191 1.00 -10.12 -0.58
CA TYR A 191 0.92 -8.96 -1.47
C TYR A 191 1.77 -9.17 -2.73
N SER A 192 1.17 -8.87 -3.88
CA SER A 192 1.87 -8.86 -5.16
C SER A 192 1.28 -7.77 -6.06
N ALA A 193 2.14 -7.05 -6.78
CA ALA A 193 1.74 -6.11 -7.83
C ALA A 193 2.73 -6.15 -8.99
N ALA A 194 2.21 -6.08 -10.22
CA ALA A 194 3.02 -6.03 -11.42
C ALA A 194 2.50 -4.95 -12.37
N VAL A 195 3.42 -4.27 -13.06
CA VAL A 195 3.10 -3.32 -14.12
C VAL A 195 3.52 -3.96 -15.43
N HIS A 196 2.54 -4.27 -16.28
CA HIS A 196 2.77 -4.80 -17.61
C HIS A 196 2.67 -3.68 -18.64
N THR A 197 3.65 -3.60 -19.53
CA THR A 197 3.56 -2.74 -20.71
C THR A 197 2.63 -3.41 -21.71
N VAL A 198 1.65 -2.65 -22.21
CA VAL A 198 0.81 -3.04 -23.35
C VAL A 198 1.52 -2.81 -24.67
#